data_AF-A0A356QZI0-F1
#
_entry.id   AF-A0A356QZI0-F1
#
_cell.length_a   1.000
_cell.length_b   1.000
_cell.length_c   1.000
_cell.angle_alpha   90.00
_cell.angle_beta   90.00
_cell.angle_gamma   90.00
#
_symmetry.space_group_name_H-M   'P 1'
#
loop_
_entity.id
_entity.type
_entity.pdbx_description
1 polymer ?
#
loop_
_entity_poly.entity_id
_entity_poly.type
_entity_poly.pdbx_seq_one_letter_code
_entity_poly.pdbx_strand_id
1 'polypeptide(L)' 'YDGANKHPTVIEDDAFVGSNSALVAPVTVGKGATVGAGSAVSRDVPPGQLALTRAEQQVRSGWQRPKKEKKN' A
#
# COMPACT_ATOMS: atom_id res chain seq x y z
N TYR A 1 -10.66 9.44 -2.86
CA TYR A 1 -11.93 9.97 -2.34
C TYR A 1 -11.70 10.24 -0.87
N ASP A 2 -12.04 11.43 -0.38
CA ASP A 2 -11.74 11.88 0.99
C ASP A 2 -12.95 11.84 1.94
N GLY A 3 -14.08 11.29 1.48
CA GLY A 3 -15.35 11.36 2.21
C GLY A 3 -16.37 12.30 1.57
N ALA A 4 -15.94 13.21 0.68
CA ALA A 4 -16.82 14.11 -0.07
C ALA A 4 -16.41 14.26 -1.55
N ASN A 5 -15.12 14.43 -1.83
CA ASN A 5 -14.57 14.73 -3.14
C ASN A 5 -13.70 13.57 -3.68
N LYS A 6 -13.66 13.46 -5.02
CA LYS A 6 -12.76 12.53 -5.72
C LYS A 6 -11.51 13.29 -6.17
N HIS A 7 -10.37 12.62 -6.06
CA HIS A 7 -9.06 13.15 -6.42
C HIS A 7 -8.38 12.18 -7.40
N PRO A 8 -7.62 12.67 -8.38
CA PRO A 8 -6.97 11.82 -9.37
C PRO A 8 -5.70 11.16 -8.81
N THR A 9 -5.42 9.95 -9.29
CA THR A 9 -4.12 9.29 -9.17
C THR A 9 -3.55 9.18 -10.59
N VAL A 10 -2.29 9.58 -10.77
CA VAL A 10 -1.57 9.47 -12.04
C VAL A 10 -0.54 8.35 -11.91
N ILE A 11 -0.53 7.42 -12.87
CA ILE A 11 0.47 6.35 -12.97
C ILE A 11 1.08 6.48 -14.35
N GLU A 12 2.37 6.80 -14.40
CA GLU A 12 3.10 7.02 -15.64
C GLU A 12 3.62 5.70 -16.24
N ASP A 13 4.17 5.78 -17.46
CA ASP A 13 4.66 4.62 -18.21
C ASP A 13 5.64 3.77 -17.40
N ASP A 14 5.60 2.46 -17.61
CA ASP A 14 6.51 1.48 -16.99
C ASP A 14 6.52 1.47 -15.45
N ALA A 15 5.64 2.21 -14.78
CA ALA A 15 5.51 2.16 -13.34
C ALA A 15 4.94 0.81 -12.88
N PHE A 16 5.50 0.27 -11.79
CA PHE A 16 5.06 -0.97 -11.19
C PHE A 16 4.37 -0.73 -9.85
N VAL A 17 3.12 -1.19 -9.72
CA VAL A 17 2.37 -1.12 -8.46
C VAL A 17 2.27 -2.51 -7.85
N GLY A 18 2.99 -2.73 -6.75
CA GLY A 18 3.00 -3.99 -6.03
C GLY A 18 1.64 -4.36 -5.45
N SER A 19 1.40 -5.66 -5.28
CA SER A 19 0.13 -6.20 -4.77
C SER A 19 -0.28 -5.58 -3.44
N ASN A 20 -1.59 -5.38 -3.27
CA ASN A 20 -2.19 -4.83 -2.05
C ASN A 20 -1.62 -3.44 -1.66
N SER A 21 -1.24 -2.62 -2.64
CA SER A 21 -0.89 -1.23 -2.41
C SER A 21 -2.14 -0.35 -2.36
N ALA A 22 -2.13 0.66 -1.50
CA ALA A 22 -3.13 1.72 -1.44
C ALA A 22 -2.51 3.04 -1.92
N LEU A 23 -3.07 3.63 -2.98
CA LEU A 23 -2.64 4.92 -3.52
C LEU A 23 -3.62 6.00 -3.04
N VAL A 24 -3.19 6.83 -2.09
CA VAL A 24 -4.02 7.87 -1.48
C VAL A 24 -3.93 9.13 -2.34
N ALA A 25 -4.92 9.32 -3.21
CA ALA A 25 -5.01 10.48 -4.09
C ALA A 25 -5.18 11.82 -3.32
N PRO A 26 -4.67 12.94 -3.85
CA PRO A 26 -3.92 13.07 -5.11
C PRO A 26 -2.48 12.58 -4.98
N VAL A 27 -2.04 11.75 -5.94
CA VAL A 27 -0.67 11.22 -5.98
C VAL A 27 -0.26 10.81 -7.40
N THR A 28 1.01 11.02 -7.72
CA THR A 28 1.65 10.58 -8.96
C THR A 28 2.68 9.48 -8.69
N VAL A 29 2.60 8.37 -9.43
CA VAL A 29 3.64 7.35 -9.51
C VAL A 29 4.41 7.59 -10.81
N GLY A 30 5.62 8.13 -10.69
CA GLY A 30 6.43 8.55 -11.82
C GLY A 30 6.90 7.41 -12.71
N LYS A 31 7.32 7.74 -13.92
CA LYS A 31 7.74 6.78 -14.95
C LYS A 31 8.78 5.78 -14.43
N GLY A 32 8.54 4.50 -14.65
CA GLY A 32 9.45 3.42 -14.22
C GLY A 32 9.60 3.28 -12.70
N ALA A 33 8.82 4.00 -11.89
CA ALA A 33 8.87 3.88 -10.45
C ALA A 33 8.27 2.56 -9.97
N THR A 34 8.68 2.10 -8.79
CA THR A 34 8.17 0.87 -8.18
C THR A 34 7.53 1.20 -6.83
N VAL A 35 6.26 0.86 -6.65
CA VAL A 35 5.62 0.80 -5.33
C VAL A 35 5.72 -0.62 -4.83
N GLY A 36 6.39 -0.82 -3.70
CA GLY A 36 6.51 -2.15 -3.11
C GLY A 36 5.17 -2.65 -2.57
N ALA A 37 4.95 -3.97 -2.63
CA ALA A 37 3.70 -4.60 -2.17
C ALA A 37 3.37 -4.26 -0.71
N GLY A 38 2.07 -4.08 -0.44
CA GLY A 38 1.53 -3.75 0.88
C GLY A 38 1.72 -2.29 1.30
N SER A 39 2.17 -1.39 0.41
CA SER A 39 2.45 0.01 0.74
C SER A 39 1.18 0.87 0.70
N ALA A 40 1.02 1.76 1.68
CA ALA A 40 0.10 2.89 1.63
C ALA A 40 0.86 4.17 1.22
N VAL A 41 0.72 4.62 -0.02
CA VAL A 41 1.46 5.74 -0.60
C VAL A 41 0.59 6.99 -0.58
N SER A 42 1.05 8.05 0.09
CA SER A 42 0.34 9.33 0.24
C SER A 42 1.14 10.54 -0.26
N ARG A 43 2.25 10.29 -0.96
CA ARG A 43 3.16 11.29 -1.55
C ARG A 43 3.65 10.76 -2.87
N ASP A 44 3.98 11.66 -3.79
CA ASP A 44 4.47 11.27 -5.11
C ASP A 44 5.68 10.35 -5.02
N VAL A 45 5.72 9.38 -5.92
CA VAL A 45 6.86 8.48 -6.10
C VAL A 45 7.67 9.00 -7.28
N PRO A 46 8.93 9.45 -7.08
CA PRO A 46 9.73 9.98 -8.17
C PRO A 46 10.01 8.91 -9.25
N PRO A 47 10.21 9.31 -10.52
CA PRO A 47 10.54 8.39 -11.61
C PRO A 47 11.74 7.49 -11.28
N GLY A 48 11.64 6.21 -11.64
CA GLY A 48 12.70 5.21 -11.44
C GLY A 48 13.02 4.84 -9.99
N GLN A 49 12.27 5.37 -9.00
CA GLN A 49 12.54 5.10 -7.59
C GLN A 49 11.59 4.06 -6.98
N LEU A 50 12.06 3.46 -5.88
CA LEU A 50 11.27 2.55 -5.06
C LEU A 50 10.61 3.30 -3.88
N ALA A 51 9.29 3.22 -3.78
CA ALA A 51 8.54 3.64 -2.60
C ALA A 51 8.07 2.43 -1.77
N LEU A 52 8.29 2.49 -0.46
CA LEU A 52 7.91 1.46 0.51
C LEU A 52 7.32 2.12 1.76
N THR A 53 6.13 1.69 2.15
CA THR A 53 5.51 2.07 3.43
C THR A 53 4.95 0.82 4.11
N ARG A 54 5.83 0.09 4.79
CA ARG A 54 5.46 -1.11 5.57
C ARG A 54 6.34 -1.22 6.81
N ALA A 55 5.80 -1.83 7.87
CA ALA A 55 6.61 -2.25 9.01
C ALA A 55 7.47 -3.47 8.63
N GLU A 56 8.58 -3.64 9.33
CA GLU A 56 9.31 -4.91 9.28
C GLU A 56 8.44 -6.05 9.79
N GLN A 57 8.55 -7.21 9.14
CA GLN A 57 7.82 -8.38 9.56
C GLN A 57 8.31 -8.85 10.92
N GLN A 58 7.39 -8.98 11.87
CA GLN A 58 7.65 -9.58 13.18
C GLN A 58 7.00 -10.95 13.29
N VAL A 59 7.72 -11.90 13.90
CA VAL A 59 7.20 -13.24 14.19
C VAL A 59 7.16 -13.43 15.70
N ARG A 60 5.97 -13.69 16.25
CA ARG A 60 5.78 -13.97 17.68
C ARG A 60 5.62 -15.47 17.89
N SER A 61 6.66 -16.12 18.42
CA SER A 61 6.59 -17.53 18.80
C SER A 61 5.54 -17.76 19.89
N GLY A 62 4.83 -18.88 19.83
CA GLY A 62 3.82 -19.25 20.83
C GLY A 62 2.47 -18.52 20.72
N TRP A 63 2.26 -17.66 19.73
CA TRP A 63 0.95 -17.03 19.50
C TRP A 63 -0.15 -18.08 19.26
N GLN A 64 -1.17 -18.09 20.13
CA GLN A 64 -2.33 -18.97 20.02
C GLN A 64 -3.51 -18.24 19.38
N ARG A 65 -4.06 -18.77 18.29
CA ARG A 65 -5.23 -18.19 17.62
C ARG A 65 -6.47 -18.29 18.52
N PRO A 66 -7.20 -17.19 18.79
CA PRO A 66 -8.48 -17.26 19.50
C PRO A 66 -9.46 -18.15 18.76
N LYS A 67 -10.19 -19.00 19.51
CA LYS A 67 -11.25 -19.85 18.97
C LYS A 67 -12.59 -19.27 19.39
N LYS A 68 -13.55 -19.21 18.45
CA LYS A 68 -14.93 -18.84 18.77
C LYS A 68 -15.50 -19.87 19.73
N GLU A 69 -16.04 -19.41 20.85
CA GLU A 69 -16.79 -20.27 21.77
C GLU A 69 -18.03 -20.80 21.01
N LYS A 70 -18.15 -22.13 20.95
CA LYS A 70 -19.39 -22.74 20.48
C LYS A 70 -20.42 -22.55 21.59
N LYS A 71 -21.44 -21.73 21.36
CA LYS A 71 -22.64 -21.71 22.19
C LYS A 71 -23.39 -23.02 21.92
N ASN A 72 -23.61 -23.81 22.97
CA ASN A 72 -24.49 -24.98 22.95
C ASN A 72 -25.95 -24.53 22.89
#